data_AF-A0A959UVN8-F1
#
_entry.id   AF-A0A959UVN8-F1
#
_cell.length_a   1.000
_cell.length_b   1.000
_cell.length_c   1.000
_cell.angle_alpha   90.00
_cell.angle_beta   90.00
_cell.angle_gamma   90.00
#
_symmetry.space_group_name_H-M   'P 1'
#
loop_
_entity.id
_entity.type
_entity.pdbx_description
1 polymer ?
#
loop_
_entity_poly.entity_id
_entity_poly.type
_entity_poly.pdbx_seq_one_letter_code
_entity_poly.pdbx_strand_id
1 'polypeptide(L)' 'MTLIAKILAREILDSRGNPTIEVDVYTDAGHMGRAAVP' A
#
# COMPACT_ATOMS: atom_id res chain seq x y z
N MET A 1 -2.23 9.64 16.79
CA MET A 1 -1.88 8.24 17.13
C MET A 1 -1.34 7.59 15.86
N THR A 2 -0.33 6.73 15.94
CA THR A 2 0.40 6.20 14.77
C THR A 2 0.34 4.68 14.69
N LEU A 3 -0.64 4.05 15.34
CA LEU A 3 -0.76 2.59 15.34
C LEU A 3 -1.36 2.14 14.02
N ILE A 4 -0.81 1.07 13.45
CA ILE A 4 -1.32 0.48 12.23
C ILE A 4 -2.62 -0.25 12.55
N ALA A 5 -3.69 0.10 11.83
CA ALA A 5 -5.02 -0.49 12.00
C ALA A 5 -5.36 -1.51 10.90
N LYS A 6 -4.90 -1.26 9.66
CA LYS A 6 -5.20 -2.13 8.51
C LYS A 6 -4.12 -2.02 7.44
N ILE A 7 -3.87 -3.14 6.76
CA ILE A 7 -2.98 -3.23 5.60
C ILE A 7 -3.74 -3.93 4.48
N LEU A 8 -3.75 -3.35 3.27
CA LEU A 8 -4.35 -3.93 2.08
C LEU A 8 -3.31 -3.96 0.96
N ALA A 9 -3.10 -5.14 0.37
CA ALA A 9 -2.21 -5.33 -0.78
C ALA A 9 -3.02 -5.61 -2.05
N ARG A 10 -2.47 -5.20 -3.19
CA ARG A 10 -2.99 -5.54 -4.53
C ARG A 10 -1.83 -5.71 -5.51
N GLU A 11 -2.08 -6.50 -6.56
CA GLU A 11 -1.20 -6.58 -7.72
C GLU A 11 -1.48 -5.40 -8.66
N ILE A 12 -0.41 -4.77 -9.15
CA ILE A 12 -0.41 -3.73 -10.19
C ILE A 12 0.64 -4.06 -11.24
N LEU A 13 0.72 -3.29 -12.33
CA LEU A 13 1.81 -3.42 -13.31
C LEU A 13 2.85 -2.32 -13.12
N ASP A 14 4.14 -2.68 -13.21
CA ASP A 14 5.26 -1.75 -13.21
C ASP A 14 5.39 -1.02 -14.57
N SER A 15 6.38 -0.12 -14.68
CA SER A 15 6.67 0.61 -15.93
C SER A 15 7.09 -0.28 -17.12
N ARG A 16 7.46 -1.54 -16.88
CA ARG A 16 7.84 -2.55 -17.87
C ARG A 16 6.71 -3.55 -18.14
N GLY A 17 5.53 -3.38 -17.54
CA GLY A 17 4.39 -4.27 -17.67
C GLY A 17 4.48 -5.56 -16.86
N ASN A 18 5.41 -5.66 -15.90
CA ASN A 18 5.51 -6.81 -15.01
C ASN A 18 4.60 -6.63 -13.79
N PRO A 19 3.95 -7.68 -13.29
CA PRO A 19 3.26 -7.64 -12.01
C PRO A 19 4.18 -7.20 -10.86
N THR A 20 3.73 -6.24 -10.05
CA THR A 20 4.34 -5.81 -8.78
C THR A 20 3.27 -5.54 -7.72
N ILE A 21 3.69 -5.31 -6.48
CA ILE A 21 2.81 -5.10 -5.33
C ILE A 21 2.64 -3.61 -5.00
N GLU A 22 1.40 -3.21 -4.72
CA GLU A 22 1.05 -1.94 -4.10
C GLU A 22 0.32 -2.18 -2.79
N VAL A 23 0.64 -1.38 -1.77
CA VAL A 23 0.10 -1.53 -0.42
C VAL A 23 -0.48 -0.22 0.08
N ASP A 24 -1.70 -0.30 0.62
CA ASP A 24 -2.34 0.74 1.43
C ASP A 24 -2.20 0.41 2.91
N VAL A 25 -1.74 1.36 3.72
CA VAL A 25 -1.64 1.27 5.17
C VAL A 25 -2.54 2.31 5.80
N TYR A 26 -3.42 1.88 6.71
CA TYR A 26 -4.31 2.76 7.47
C TYR A 26 -3.86 2.79 8.93
N THR A 27 -3.80 3.99 9.52
CA THR A 27 -3.59 4.16 10.96
C THR A 27 -4.91 4.21 11.71
N ASP A 28 -4.89 3.94 13.01
CA ASP A 28 -6.04 4.12 13.92
C ASP A 28 -6.57 5.56 13.98
N ALA A 29 -5.71 6.55 13.71
CA ALA A 29 -6.08 7.94 13.55
C ALA A 29 -6.75 8.28 12.19
N GLY A 30 -6.98 7.29 11.32
CA GLY A 30 -7.64 7.46 10.02
C GLY A 30 -6.74 7.95 8.87
N HIS A 31 -5.43 8.13 9.09
CA HIS A 31 -4.50 8.43 8.01
C HIS A 31 -4.31 7.22 7.10
N MET A 32 -4.08 7.47 5.81
CA MET A 32 -3.79 6.45 4.80
C MET A 32 -2.50 6.80 4.06
N GLY A 33 -1.58 5.84 3.97
CA GLY A 33 -0.40 5.89 3.10
C GLY A 33 -0.46 4.79 2.04
N ARG A 34 0.07 5.07 0.83
CA ARG A 34 0.15 4.11 -0.27
C ARG A 34 1.56 4.10 -0.86
N ALA A 35 2.08 2.90 -1.12
CA ALA A 35 3.37 2.73 -1.79
C ALA A 35 3.36 1.51 -2.71
N ALA A 36 3.98 1.66 -3.88
CA ALA A 36 4.31 0.58 -4.80
C ALA A 36 5.78 0.19 -4.64
N VAL A 37 6.09 -1.12 -4.74
CA VAL A 37 7.46 -1.64 -4.69
C VAL A 37 8.03 -1.71 -6.11
N PRO A 38 9.29 -1.25 -6.33
CA PRO A 38 9.94 -1.34 -7.64
C PRO A 38 10.30 -2.79 -8.04
#